data_AF-A0A524HY74-F1
#
_entry.id   AF-A0A524HY74-F1
#
_cell.length_a   1.000
_cell.length_b   1.000
_cell.length_c   1.000
_cell.angle_alpha   90.00
_cell.angle_beta   90.00
_cell.angle_gamma   90.00
#
_symmetry.space_group_name_H-M   'P 1'
#
loop_
_entity.id
_entity.type
_entity.pdbx_description
1 polymer ?
#
loop_
_entity_poly.entity_id
_entity_poly.type
_entity_poly.pdbx_seq_one_letter_code
_entity_poly.pdbx_strand_id
1 'polypeptide(L)'
;MKFRNLPALMAALWLAVFCLGPALAQDSTPNDNVVVYDEDFFSRYSVNNAEDMLRLIPGVPAILDTRAQQQERGFGTAGTQVLINGRRFPGKANEINTN
;
A
#
# COMPACT_ATOMS: atom_id res chain seq x y z
N MET A 1 7.08 -58.49 -27.22
CA MET A 1 7.00 -57.04 -27.53
C MET A 1 7.78 -56.29 -26.45
N LYS A 2 8.91 -55.66 -26.80
CA LYS A 2 9.87 -55.06 -25.84
C LYS A 2 9.49 -53.60 -25.56
N PHE A 3 9.18 -53.29 -24.30
CA PHE A 3 8.89 -51.94 -23.78
C PHE A 3 10.16 -51.06 -23.80
N ARG A 4 10.55 -50.58 -24.97
CA ARG A 4 11.78 -49.79 -25.18
C ARG A 4 11.64 -48.31 -24.77
N ASN A 5 10.42 -47.90 -24.41
CA ASN A 5 10.03 -46.49 -24.21
C ASN A 5 9.67 -46.19 -22.74
N LEU A 6 9.81 -47.19 -21.86
CA LEU A 6 9.41 -47.14 -20.46
C LEU A 6 10.07 -46.00 -19.65
N PRO A 7 11.38 -45.69 -19.79
CA PRO A 7 11.99 -44.60 -19.02
C PRO A 7 11.52 -43.21 -19.48
N ALA A 8 11.23 -43.06 -20.78
CA ALA A 8 10.71 -41.80 -21.32
C ALA A 8 9.29 -41.49 -20.82
N LEU A 9 8.47 -42.54 -20.63
CA LEU A 9 7.11 -42.41 -20.12
C LEU A 9 7.09 -42.03 -18.63
N MET A 10 8.03 -42.56 -17.83
CA MET A 10 8.18 -42.16 -16.43
C MET A 10 8.70 -40.72 -16.27
N ALA A 11 9.65 -40.28 -17.11
CA ALA A 11 10.15 -38.90 -17.06
C ALA A 11 9.06 -37.88 -17.40
N ALA A 12 8.20 -38.19 -18.38
CA ALA A 12 7.05 -37.35 -18.72
C ALA A 12 6.02 -37.28 -17.58
N LEU A 13 5.81 -38.39 -16.85
CA LEU A 13 4.93 -38.43 -15.68
C LEU A 13 5.44 -37.54 -14.55
N TRP A 14 6.74 -37.58 -14.26
CA TRP A 14 7.37 -36.73 -13.24
C TRP A 14 7.31 -35.25 -13.60
N LEU A 15 7.52 -34.90 -14.88
CA LEU A 15 7.41 -33.52 -15.36
C LEU A 15 5.97 -33.00 -15.25
N ALA A 16 4.98 -33.84 -15.56
CA ALA A 16 3.57 -33.48 -15.43
C ALA A 16 3.16 -33.24 -13.96
N VAL A 17 3.66 -34.06 -13.02
CA VAL A 17 3.41 -33.88 -11.58
C VAL A 17 4.04 -32.60 -11.04
N PHE A 18 5.23 -32.21 -11.54
CA PHE A 18 5.88 -30.97 -11.14
C PHE A 18 5.16 -29.70 -11.63
N CYS A 19 4.39 -29.79 -12.73
CA CYS A 19 3.56 -28.69 -13.21
C CYS A 19 2.27 -28.49 -12.40
N LEU A 20 1.83 -29.48 -11.60
CA LEU A 20 0.69 -29.35 -10.67
C LEU A 20 1.15 -28.73 -9.34
N GLY A 21 1.71 -27.52 -9.39
CA GLY A 21 1.87 -26.71 -8.18
C GLY A 21 0.50 -26.19 -7.70
N PRO A 22 0.27 -26.01 -6.38
CA PRO A 22 -0.96 -25.41 -5.90
C PRO A 22 -1.02 -23.96 -6.40
N ALA A 23 -1.95 -23.68 -7.32
CA ALA A 23 -2.38 -22.33 -7.61
C ALA A 23 -3.15 -21.82 -6.39
N LEU A 24 -2.44 -21.35 -5.38
CA LEU A 24 -3.05 -20.63 -4.28
C LEU A 24 -3.59 -19.34 -4.86
N ALA A 25 -4.90 -19.31 -5.10
CA ALA A 25 -5.61 -18.08 -5.40
C ALA A 25 -5.31 -17.09 -4.27
N GLN A 26 -4.74 -15.94 -4.60
CA GLN A 26 -4.52 -14.88 -3.63
C GLN A 26 -5.88 -14.35 -3.22
N ASP A 27 -6.32 -14.73 -2.02
CA ASP A 27 -7.50 -14.16 -1.39
C ASP A 27 -7.22 -12.67 -1.15
N SER A 28 -7.76 -11.83 -2.03
CA SER A 28 -7.54 -10.39 -1.99
C SER A 28 -8.46 -9.85 -0.91
N THR A 29 -7.97 -9.67 0.31
CA THR A 29 -8.82 -9.06 1.34
C THR A 29 -9.02 -7.59 0.97
N PRO A 30 -10.25 -7.03 1.08
CA PRO A 30 -10.55 -5.68 0.60
C PRO A 30 -9.68 -4.55 1.20
N ASN A 31 -8.96 -4.82 2.28
CA ASN A 31 -8.10 -3.88 2.99
C ASN A 31 -6.60 -4.07 2.73
N ASP A 32 -6.19 -4.91 1.78
CA ASP A 32 -4.77 -5.15 1.46
C ASP A 32 -4.01 -3.87 1.05
N ASN A 33 -4.72 -2.80 0.71
CA ASN A 33 -4.16 -1.49 0.32
C ASN A 33 -4.26 -0.40 1.39
N VAL A 34 -4.69 -0.73 2.62
CA VAL A 34 -4.78 0.23 3.73
C VAL A 34 -3.75 -0.14 4.78
N VAL A 35 -2.82 0.78 5.03
CA VAL A 35 -1.83 0.66 6.12
C VAL A 35 -2.21 1.63 7.23
N VAL A 36 -2.40 1.10 8.43
CA VAL A 36 -2.68 1.88 9.65
C VAL A 36 -1.39 2.02 10.44
N TYR A 37 -1.07 3.24 10.84
CA TYR A 37 0.09 3.56 11.68
C TYR A 37 -0.41 4.04 13.05
N ASP A 38 -0.18 3.24 14.08
CA ASP A 38 -0.52 3.58 15.46
C ASP A 38 0.54 4.49 16.10
N GLU A 39 0.19 5.06 17.26
CA GLU A 39 1.09 5.94 18.04
C GLU A 39 2.45 5.29 18.35
N ASP A 40 2.46 3.98 18.65
CA ASP A 40 3.67 3.21 18.94
C ASP A 40 4.67 3.22 17.78
N PHE A 41 4.21 3.33 16.54
CA PHE A 41 5.10 3.44 15.39
C PHE A 41 5.91 4.75 15.41
N PHE A 42 5.28 5.83 15.88
CA PHE A 42 5.82 7.19 15.86
C PHE A 42 6.65 7.51 17.10
N SER A 43 6.36 6.90 18.25
CA SER A 43 7.10 7.11 19.52
C SER A 43 8.61 6.88 19.38
N ARG A 44 9.02 6.00 18.47
CA ARG A 44 10.41 5.62 18.15
C ARG A 44 11.22 6.74 17.50
N TYR A 45 10.54 7.68 16.85
CA TYR A 45 11.16 8.65 15.94
C TYR A 45 11.20 10.08 16.50
N SER A 46 10.76 10.30 17.74
CA SER A 46 10.74 11.64 18.37
C SER A 46 10.08 12.72 17.49
N VAL A 47 8.96 12.36 16.83
CA VAL A 47 8.18 13.30 16.01
C VAL A 47 7.53 14.37 16.87
N ASN A 48 7.59 15.63 16.42
CA ASN A 48 7.04 16.77 17.17
C ASN A 48 5.79 17.37 16.54
N ASN A 49 5.61 17.14 15.22
CA ASN A 49 4.48 17.69 14.48
C ASN A 49 3.93 16.66 13.47
N ALA A 50 2.77 16.96 12.89
CA ALA A 50 2.11 16.10 11.92
C ALA A 50 2.89 15.94 10.60
N GLU A 51 3.67 16.94 10.19
CA GLU A 51 4.52 16.84 8.99
C GLU A 51 5.63 15.80 9.20
N ASP A 52 6.28 15.78 10.36
CA ASP A 52 7.30 14.79 10.71
C ASP A 52 6.71 13.37 10.65
N MET A 53 5.49 13.19 11.16
CA MET A 53 4.77 11.92 11.07
C MET A 53 4.53 11.51 9.61
N LEU A 54 4.03 12.43 8.77
CA LEU A 54 3.77 12.17 7.36
C LEU A 54 5.05 11.84 6.58
N ARG A 55 6.18 12.46 6.91
CA ARG A 55 7.46 12.21 6.23
C ARG A 55 8.03 10.81 6.52
N LEU A 56 7.62 10.16 7.61
CA LEU A 56 8.03 8.80 7.93
C LEU A 56 7.24 7.72 7.16
N ILE A 57 6.07 8.06 6.62
CA ILE A 57 5.23 7.12 5.90
C ILE A 57 5.81 6.89 4.50
N PRO A 58 6.15 5.64 4.11
CA PRO A 58 6.68 5.35 2.78
C PRO A 58 5.78 5.89 1.66
N GLY A 59 6.39 6.58 0.69
CA GLY A 59 5.68 7.17 -0.46
C GLY A 59 5.01 8.53 -0.20
N VAL A 60 4.74 8.91 1.06
CA VAL A 60 4.16 10.23 1.39
C VAL A 60 5.11 11.40 1.13
N PRO A 61 6.44 11.32 1.42
CA PRO A 61 7.37 12.40 1.09
C PRO A 61 7.33 12.83 -0.38
N ALA A 62 7.29 11.87 -1.30
CA ALA A 62 7.23 12.16 -2.73
C ALA A 62 5.97 12.94 -3.12
N ILE A 63 4.84 12.64 -2.49
CA ILE A 63 3.58 13.38 -2.68
C ILE A 63 3.73 14.81 -2.13
N LEU A 64 4.32 14.95 -0.94
CA LEU A 64 4.51 16.24 -0.27
C LEU A 64 5.44 17.16 -1.08
N ASP A 65 6.55 16.62 -1.59
CA ASP A 65 7.56 17.36 -2.36
C ASP A 65 7.02 17.79 -3.73
N THR A 66 6.22 16.94 -4.40
CA THR A 66 5.55 17.30 -5.67
C THR A 66 4.63 18.51 -5.47
N ARG A 67 3.92 18.58 -4.35
CA ARG A 67 3.04 19.71 -4.03
C ARG A 67 3.81 20.98 -3.72
N ALA A 68 4.95 20.87 -3.04
CA ALA A 68 5.82 22.00 -2.77
C ALA A 68 6.31 22.67 -4.07
N GLN A 69 6.58 21.87 -5.11
CA GLN A 69 6.99 22.37 -6.42
C GLN A 69 5.84 22.98 -7.23
N GLN A 70 4.62 22.47 -7.12
CA GLN A 70 3.46 22.97 -7.88
C GLN A 70 2.79 24.22 -7.27
N GLN A 71 3.27 24.73 -6.13
CA GLN A 71 2.63 25.84 -5.39
C GLN A 71 1.13 25.61 -5.08
N GLU A 72 0.67 24.36 -5.18
CA GLU A 72 -0.68 23.97 -4.79
C GLU A 72 -0.74 23.85 -3.27
N ARG A 73 -1.32 24.88 -2.63
CA ARG A 73 -1.56 24.89 -1.19
C ARG A 73 -2.90 24.22 -0.87
N GLY A 74 -2.88 23.23 0.03
CA GLY A 74 -4.07 22.60 0.61
C GLY A 74 -4.45 21.22 0.04
N PHE A 75 -5.53 20.64 0.58
CA PHE A 75 -6.08 19.32 0.23
C PHE A 75 -7.18 19.41 -0.84
N GLY A 76 -6.86 20.06 -1.98
CA GLY A 76 -7.82 20.39 -3.04
C GLY A 76 -8.56 19.19 -3.66
N THR A 77 -9.62 19.48 -4.41
CA THR A 77 -10.62 18.53 -4.92
C THR A 77 -10.12 17.49 -5.93
N ALA A 78 -8.92 17.68 -6.51
CA ALA A 78 -8.41 16.89 -7.62
C ALA A 78 -7.28 15.92 -7.25
N GLY A 79 -6.87 15.84 -5.98
CA GLY A 79 -5.73 15.02 -5.56
C GLY A 79 -5.92 14.28 -4.23
N THR A 80 -4.82 13.82 -3.63
CA THR A 80 -4.80 13.14 -2.31
C THR A 80 -5.54 13.95 -1.26
N GLN A 81 -6.54 13.32 -0.65
CA GLN A 81 -7.42 13.89 0.35
C GLN A 81 -6.92 13.53 1.75
N VAL A 82 -6.90 14.52 2.64
CA VAL A 82 -6.74 14.29 4.08
C VAL A 82 -8.10 14.38 4.76
N LEU A 83 -8.39 13.37 5.58
CA LEU A 83 -9.59 13.29 6.38
C LEU A 83 -9.19 13.40 7.84
N ILE A 84 -9.89 14.26 8.59
CA ILE A 84 -9.77 14.34 10.04
C ILE A 84 -11.12 13.91 10.60
N ASN A 85 -11.12 12.88 11.45
CA ASN A 85 -12.35 12.27 11.99
C ASN A 85 -13.37 11.89 10.89
N GLY A 86 -12.89 11.34 9.77
CA GLY A 86 -13.73 10.94 8.64
C GLY A 86 -14.29 12.10 7.80
N ARG A 87 -13.97 13.36 8.12
CA ARG A 87 -14.43 14.53 7.35
C ARG A 87 -13.28 15.17 6.57
N ARG A 88 -13.58 15.66 5.37
CA ARG A 88 -12.64 16.41 4.52
C ARG A 88 -12.18 17.66 5.26
N PHE A 89 -10.87 17.88 5.32
CA PHE A 89 -10.34 19.14 5.86
C PHE A 89 -10.14 20.15 4.72
N PRO A 90 -10.89 21.28 4.69
CA PRO A 90 -10.74 22.28 3.64
C PRO A 90 -9.47 23.09 3.90
N GLY A 91 -8.36 22.76 3.23
CA GLY A 91 -7.09 23.48 3.35
C GLY A 91 -7.11 24.96 2.90
N LYS A 92 -8.27 25.48 2.46
CA LYS A 92 -8.50 26.91 2.12
C LYS A 92 -9.34 27.66 3.16
N ALA A 93 -10.03 26.97 4.07
CA ALA A 93 -10.87 27.61 5.07
C ALA A 93 -10.19 27.50 6.44
N ASN A 94 -9.89 28.64 7.05
CA ASN A 94 -9.30 28.73 8.39
C ASN A 94 -10.36 28.66 9.50
N GLU A 95 -11.57 28.20 9.19
CA GLU A 95 -12.68 28.09 10.14
C GLU A 95 -12.59 26.76 10.88
N ILE A 96 -11.69 26.69 11.86
CA ILE A 96 -11.77 25.70 12.93
C ILE A 96 -12.87 26.21 13.87
N ASN A 97 -14.12 25.81 13.63
CA ASN A 97 -15.21 26.13 14.54
C ASN A 97 -15.05 25.26 15.81
N THR A 98 -14.46 25.85 16.84
CA THR A 98 -14.49 25.35 18.21
C THR A 98 -15.88 25.62 18.78
N ASN A 99 -16.80 24.67 18.62
CA ASN A 99 -18.02 24.61 19.43
C ASN A 99 -17.83 23.56 20.51
#